data_AF-A0A3B9BJF4-F1
#
_entry.id   AF-A0A3B9BJF4-F1
#
_cell.length_a   1.000
_cell.length_b   1.000
_cell.length_c   1.000
_cell.angle_alpha   90.00
_cell.angle_beta   90.00
_cell.angle_gamma   90.00
#
_symmetry.space_group_name_H-M   'P 1'
#
loop_
_entity.id
_entity.type
_entity.pdbx_description
1 polymer ?
#
loop_
_entity_poly.entity_id
_entity_poly.type
_entity_poly.pdbx_seq_one_letter_code
_entity_poly.pdbx_strand_id
1 'polypeptide(L)'
;DQVIVMQQAGRNKNEHIRESLELFAAEVMPEFVEGREARERKKAEELAPYIEAALARKKYMQPLADDEIPVVRASVAQAIVGQGSVD
;
A
#
# COMPACT_ATOMS: atom_id res chain seq x y z
N ASP A 1 8.98 -3.53 8.35
CA ASP A 1 10.24 -3.15 7.68
C ASP A 1 9.95 -2.52 6.32
N GLN A 2 9.12 -1.48 6.33
CA GLN A 2 8.83 -0.65 5.17
C GLN A 2 9.24 0.78 5.49
N VAL A 3 9.80 1.47 4.51
CA VAL A 3 10.19 2.88 4.60
C VAL A 3 9.32 3.65 3.63
N ILE A 4 8.68 4.71 4.12
CA ILE A 4 7.89 5.63 3.30
C ILE A 4 8.63 6.97 3.31
N VAL A 5 8.94 7.48 2.12
CA VAL A 5 9.63 8.77 1.93
C VAL A 5 8.67 9.74 1.26
N MET A 6 8.42 10.88 1.89
CA MET A 6 7.53 11.93 1.39
C MET A 6 8.34 13.11 0.87
N GLN A 7 8.52 13.20 -0.45
CA GLN A 7 9.38 14.23 -1.08
C GLN A 7 8.59 15.39 -1.71
N GLN A 8 7.38 15.11 -2.21
CA GLN A 8 6.45 16.12 -2.72
C GLN A 8 5.69 16.79 -1.57
N ALA A 9 6.44 17.49 -0.72
CA ALA A 9 5.92 18.24 0.41
C ALA A 9 6.34 19.71 0.32
N GLY A 10 5.43 20.62 0.65
CA GLY A 10 5.70 22.05 0.65
C GLY A 10 6.06 22.61 -0.72
N ARG A 11 7.17 23.35 -0.82
CA ARG A 11 7.63 24.04 -2.04
C ARG A 11 8.93 23.43 -2.60
N ASN A 12 9.11 22.11 -2.42
CA ASN A 12 10.27 21.42 -2.97
C ASN A 12 10.27 21.50 -4.50
N LYS A 13 11.41 21.88 -5.08
CA LYS A 13 11.59 21.87 -6.54
C LYS A 13 11.64 20.42 -7.02
N ASN A 14 11.13 20.18 -8.23
CA ASN A 14 11.18 18.86 -8.85
C ASN A 14 12.61 18.31 -8.96
N GLU A 15 13.58 19.16 -9.31
CA GLU A 15 15.00 18.79 -9.42
C GLU A 15 15.54 18.19 -8.11
N HIS A 16 15.28 18.85 -6.98
CA HIS A 16 15.73 18.37 -5.67
C HIS A 16 15.03 17.07 -5.25
N ILE A 17 13.75 16.90 -5.62
CA ILE A 17 13.02 15.66 -5.35
C ILE A 17 13.69 14.50 -6.07
N ARG A 18 14.05 14.70 -7.34
CA ARG A 18 14.71 13.67 -8.15
C ARG A 18 16.10 13.34 -7.60
N GLU A 19 16.93 14.35 -7.35
CA GLU A 19 18.27 14.16 -6.78
C GLU A 19 18.21 13.42 -5.44
N SER A 20 17.25 13.77 -4.58
CA SER A 20 17.08 13.11 -3.28
C SER A 20 16.66 11.65 -3.40
N LEU A 21 15.84 11.29 -4.40
CA LEU A 21 15.48 9.88 -4.67
C LEU A 21 16.68 9.08 -5.17
N GLU A 22 17.49 9.65 -6.06
CA GLU A 22 18.72 9.03 -6.57
C GLU A 22 19.73 8.82 -5.44
N LEU A 23 19.94 9.82 -4.58
CA LEU A 23 20.82 9.73 -3.42
C LEU A 23 20.34 8.69 -2.40
N PHE A 24 19.04 8.68 -2.09
CA PHE A 24 18.46 7.69 -1.17
C PHE A 24 18.68 6.26 -1.69
N ALA A 25 18.50 6.03 -3.00
CA ALA A 25 18.71 4.73 -3.60
C ALA A 25 20.18 4.26 -3.54
N ALA A 26 21.13 5.18 -3.73
CA ALA A 26 22.55 4.86 -3.72
C ALA A 26 23.10 4.63 -2.30
N GLU A 27 22.77 5.52 -1.36
CA GLU A 27 23.49 5.59 -0.07
C GLU A 27 22.71 4.93 1.07
N VAL A 28 21.37 4.89 0.99
CA VAL A 28 20.53 4.47 2.12
C VAL A 28 19.87 3.13 1.88
N MET A 29 19.33 2.87 0.68
CA MET A 29 18.65 1.62 0.37
C MET A 29 19.46 0.34 0.61
N PRO A 30 20.79 0.26 0.33
CA PRO A 30 21.55 -0.98 0.50
C PRO A 30 21.45 -1.59 1.90
N GLU A 31 21.46 -0.75 2.95
CA GLU A 31 21.35 -1.18 4.35
C GLU A 31 20.02 -1.89 4.66
N PHE A 32 18.95 -1.55 3.94
CA PHE A 32 17.62 -2.15 4.13
C PHE A 32 17.40 -3.43 3.32
N VAL A 33 18.20 -3.64 2.26
CA VAL A 33 18.10 -4.83 1.41
C VAL A 33 18.89 -5.99 2.02
N GLU A 34 20.05 -5.70 2.62
CA GLU A 34 20.90 -6.73 3.21
C GLU A 34 20.15 -7.55 4.29
N GLY A 35 20.13 -8.87 4.12
CA GLY A 35 19.50 -9.80 5.04
C GLY A 35 17.97 -9.72 5.10
N ARG A 36 17.31 -8.94 4.23
CA ARG A 36 15.85 -8.80 4.20
C ARG A 36 15.17 -10.16 4.03
N GLU A 37 15.59 -10.96 3.05
CA GLU A 37 14.98 -12.25 2.78
C GLU A 37 15.04 -13.21 3.97
N ALA A 38 16.17 -13.21 4.69
CA ALA A 38 16.33 -14.03 5.89
C ALA A 38 15.39 -13.57 7.01
N ARG A 39 15.26 -12.25 7.22
CA ARG A 39 14.32 -11.68 8.21
C ARG A 39 12.87 -11.99 7.86
N GLU A 40 12.49 -11.82 6.59
CA GLU A 40 11.14 -12.09 6.12
C GLU A 40 10.79 -13.57 6.20
N ARG A 41 11.72 -14.48 5.85
CA ARG A 41 11.53 -15.92 6.05
C ARG A 41 11.33 -16.27 7.51
N LYS A 42 12.22 -15.80 8.40
CA LYS A 42 12.12 -16.04 9.85
C LYS A 42 10.77 -15.57 10.40
N LYS A 43 10.37 -14.35 10.03
CA LYS A 43 9.08 -13.77 10.43
C LYS A 43 7.90 -14.56 9.88
N ALA A 44 7.98 -15.05 8.64
CA ALA A 44 6.93 -15.90 8.06
C ALA A 44 6.79 -17.23 8.82
N GLU A 45 7.91 -17.88 9.15
CA GLU A 45 7.93 -19.11 9.96
C GLU A 45 7.36 -18.88 11.37
N GLU A 46 7.78 -17.79 12.03
CA GLU A 46 7.27 -17.39 13.34
C GLU A 46 5.76 -17.09 13.31
N LEU A 47 5.27 -16.43 12.25
CA LEU A 47 3.87 -16.04 12.12
C LEU A 47 2.94 -17.17 11.68
N ALA A 48 3.46 -18.19 10.98
CA ALA A 48 2.68 -19.30 10.45
C ALA A 48 1.67 -19.93 11.44
N PRO A 49 2.06 -20.36 12.66
CA PRO A 49 1.12 -20.97 13.60
C PRO A 49 0.03 -20.00 14.08
N TYR A 50 0.35 -18.71 14.20
CA TYR A 50 -0.62 -17.70 14.62
C TYR A 50 -1.62 -17.38 13.50
N ILE A 51 -1.16 -17.38 12.25
CA ILE A 51 -2.02 -17.24 11.07
C ILE A 51 -2.99 -18.42 10.98
N GLU A 52 -2.49 -19.65 11.14
CA GLU A 52 -3.33 -20.85 11.14
C GLU A 52 -4.40 -20.80 12.23
N ALA A 53 -4.03 -20.45 13.47
CA ALA A 53 -4.98 -20.31 14.57
C ALA A 53 -6.02 -19.20 14.32
N ALA A 54 -5.60 -18.08 13.73
CA ALA A 54 -6.50 -16.98 13.40
C ALA A 54 -7.48 -17.36 12.29
N LEU A 55 -7.01 -18.08 11.27
CA LEU A 55 -7.85 -18.60 10.17
C LEU A 55 -8.83 -19.66 10.66
N ALA A 56 -8.42 -20.56 11.55
CA ALA A 56 -9.30 -21.57 12.15
C ALA A 56 -10.45 -20.93 12.97
N ARG A 57 -10.18 -19.81 13.65
CA ARG A 57 -11.21 -19.04 14.38
C ARG A 57 -12.09 -18.19 13.47
N LYS A 58 -11.68 -17.92 12.23
CA LYS A 58 -12.38 -17.00 11.34
C LYS A 58 -13.74 -17.57 10.95
N LYS A 59 -14.80 -16.89 11.38
CA LYS A 59 -16.15 -17.16 10.86
C LYS A 59 -16.26 -16.58 9.45
N TYR A 60 -16.25 -17.46 8.45
CA TYR A 60 -16.47 -17.06 7.07
C TYR A 60 -17.92 -16.62 6.88
N MET A 61 -18.10 -15.49 6.20
CA MET A 61 -19.41 -15.04 5.76
C MET A 61 -19.71 -15.69 4.42
N GLN A 62 -20.97 -16.08 4.21
CA GLN A 62 -21.40 -16.49 2.88
C GLN A 62 -21.32 -15.28 1.94
N PRO A 63 -20.90 -15.47 0.68
CA PRO A 63 -21.08 -14.44 -0.34
C PRO A 63 -22.56 -14.06 -0.42
N LEU A 64 -22.83 -12.76 -0.58
CA LEU A 64 -24.19 -12.27 -0.83
C LEU A 64 -24.64 -12.74 -2.21
N ALA A 65 -25.90 -13.13 -2.36
CA ALA A 65 -26.52 -13.24 -3.67
C ALA A 65 -26.70 -11.84 -4.28
N ASP A 66 -26.76 -11.76 -5.62
CA ASP A 66 -26.83 -10.48 -6.34
C ASP A 66 -28.01 -9.59 -5.88
N ASP A 67 -29.13 -10.20 -5.50
CA ASP A 67 -30.33 -9.54 -5.01
C ASP A 67 -30.24 -9.10 -3.54
N GLU A 68 -29.27 -9.61 -2.78
CA GLU A 68 -28.99 -9.21 -1.40
C GLU A 68 -27.95 -8.07 -1.31
N ILE A 69 -27.34 -7.68 -2.44
CA ILE A 69 -26.36 -6.59 -2.48
C ILE A 69 -27.07 -5.24 -2.29
N PRO A 70 -26.76 -4.48 -1.24
CA PRO A 70 -27.41 -3.20 -1.02
C PRO A 70 -26.99 -2.19 -2.10
N VAL A 71 -27.99 -1.63 -2.79
CA VAL A 71 -27.76 -0.54 -3.76
C VAL A 71 -27.45 0.74 -2.99
N VAL A 72 -26.17 1.11 -2.95
CA VAL A 72 -25.74 2.41 -2.43
C VAL A 72 -25.96 3.46 -3.51
N ARG A 73 -26.88 4.41 -3.26
CA ARG A 73 -27.10 5.54 -4.17
C ARG A 73 -25.86 6.41 -4.23
N ALA A 74 -25.49 6.84 -5.43
CA ALA A 74 -24.39 7.77 -5.63
C ALA A 74 -24.63 9.06 -4.84
N SER A 75 -23.59 9.55 -4.16
CA SER A 75 -23.65 10.83 -3.42
C SER A 75 -23.74 12.04 -4.34
N VAL A 76 -23.49 11.86 -5.64
CA VAL A 76 -23.60 12.86 -6.69
C VAL A 76 -24.37 12.29 -7.88
N ALA A 77 -25.13 13.12 -8.58
CA ALA A 77 -25.93 12.71 -9.74
C ALA A 77 -25.06 12.22 -10.91
N GLN A 78 -23.81 12.71 -10.99
CA GLN A 78 -22.85 12.32 -12.01
C GLN A 78 -21.45 12.34 -11.39
N ALA A 79 -20.63 11.33 -11.70
CA ALA A 79 -19.24 11.31 -11.25
C ALA A 79 -18.49 12.51 -11.85
N ILE A 80 -17.90 13.34 -10.99
CA ILE A 80 -16.98 14.39 -11.42
C ILE A 80 -15.66 13.70 -11.75
N VAL A 81 -15.57 13.19 -12.97
CA VAL A 81 -14.31 12.72 -13.56
C VAL A 81 -13.61 13.97 -14.06
N GLY A 82 -12.42 14.26 -13.53
CA GLY A 82 -11.65 15.46 -13.88
C GLY A 82 -11.52 15.59 -15.40
N GLN A 83 -12.24 16.52 -15.99
CA GLN A 83 -12.02 16.95 -17.37
C GLN A 83 -10.73 17.76 -17.35
N GLY A 84 -9.64 17.16 -17.81
CA GLY A 84 -8.44 17.91 -18.14
C GLY A 84 -8.82 19.02 -19.12
N SER A 85 -8.59 20.27 -18.74
CA SER A 85 -8.57 21.39 -19.66
C SER A 85 -7.46 21.10 -20.69
N VAL A 86 -7.86 20.87 -21.93
CA VAL A 86 -6.95 20.98 -23.06
C VAL A 86 -6.87 22.48 -23.37
N ASP A 87 -5.86 23.13 -22.81
CA ASP A 87 -5.32 24.38 -23.34
C ASP A 87 -4.19 24.06 -24.32
#